data_AF-A0A538GS03-F1
#
_entry.id   AF-A0A538GS03-F1
#
_cell.length_a   1.000
_cell.length_b   1.000
_cell.length_c   1.000
_cell.angle_alpha   90.00
_cell.angle_beta   90.00
_cell.angle_gamma   90.00
#
_symmetry.space_group_name_H-M   'P 1'
#
loop_
_entity.id
_entity.type
_entity.pdbx_description
1 polymer ?
#
loop_
_entity_poly.entity_id
_entity_poly.type
_entity_poly.pdbx_seq_one_letter_code
_entity_poly.pdbx_strand_id
1 'polypeptide(L)' 'MRTLKEIHTEIEILSEERTELWHRLSAQHDPEVRAEIHAIDAKLDVLWDEHRAVRARLRFGDREKIVARARVEERLERAA' A
#
# COMPACT_ATOMS: atom_id res chain seq x y z
N MET A 1 6.84 6.42 -10.53
CA MET A 1 5.80 5.47 -10.08
C MET A 1 6.36 4.09 -10.30
N ARG A 2 6.38 3.25 -9.26
CA ARG A 2 6.69 1.83 -9.43
C ARG A 2 5.56 1.15 -10.20
N THR A 3 5.89 0.11 -10.94
CA THR A 3 4.93 -0.74 -11.64
C THR A 3 4.27 -1.71 -10.65
N LEU A 4 3.09 -2.25 -11.00
CA LEU A 4 2.42 -3.26 -10.15
C LEU A 4 3.33 -4.46 -9.87
N LYS A 5 4.15 -4.86 -10.86
CA LYS A 5 5.07 -5.99 -10.72
C LYS A 5 6.16 -5.68 -9.68
N GLU A 6 6.78 -4.50 -9.74
CA GLU A 6 7.79 -4.08 -8.77
C GLU A 6 7.22 -4.01 -7.35
N ILE A 7 6.03 -3.41 -7.19
CA ILE A 7 5.37 -3.32 -5.88
C ILE A 7 5.05 -4.72 -5.33
N HIS A 8 4.58 -5.62 -6.19
CA HIS A 8 4.27 -7.00 -5.80
C HIS A 8 5.52 -7.76 -5.37
N THR A 9 6.61 -7.67 -6.13
CA THR A 9 7.89 -8.30 -5.78
C THR A 9 8.44 -7.75 -4.45
N GLU A 10 8.33 -6.44 -4.20
CA GLU A 10 8.78 -5.84 -2.95
C GLU A 10 7.92 -6.29 -1.75
N ILE A 11 6.61 -6.46 -1.94
CA ILE A 11 5.72 -7.06 -0.94
C ILE A 11 6.11 -8.51 -0.64
N GLU A 12 6.44 -9.31 -1.66
CA GLU A 12 6.86 -10.71 -1.49
C GLU A 12 8.15 -10.79 -0.66
N ILE A 13 9.18 -10.01 -1.04
CA ILE A 13 10.46 -9.97 -0.32
C ILE A 13 10.26 -9.57 1.14
N LEU A 14 9.53 -8.47 1.39
CA LEU A 14 9.27 -8.01 2.76
C LEU A 14 8.41 -8.99 3.57
N SER A 15 7.50 -9.72 2.93
CA SER A 15 6.70 -10.75 3.60
C SER A 15 7.56 -11.95 4.01
N GLU A 16 8.54 -12.32 3.19
CA GLU A 16 9.50 -13.39 3.47
C GLU A 16 10.45 -12.97 4.60
N GLU A 17 11.00 -11.75 4.56
CA GLU A 17 11.80 -11.17 5.64
C GLU A 17 11.03 -11.11 6.97
N ARG A 18 9.76 -10.67 6.94
CA ARG A 18 8.91 -10.66 8.14
C ARG A 18 8.74 -12.06 8.72
N THR A 19 8.58 -13.06 7.87
CA THR A 19 8.40 -14.46 8.30
C THR A 19 9.66 -14.97 9.00
N GLU A 20 10.84 -14.69 8.44
CA GLU A 20 12.12 -15.01 9.07
C GLU A 20 12.30 -14.33 10.43
N LEU A 21 11.91 -13.05 10.56
CA LEU A 21 11.94 -12.34 11.85
C LEU A 21 10.98 -12.95 12.87
N TRP A 22 9.79 -13.39 12.45
CA TRP A 22 8.87 -14.13 13.33
C TRP A 22 9.46 -15.45 13.81
N HIS A 23 10.16 -16.19 12.94
CA HIS A 23 10.87 -17.42 13.34
C HIS A 23 11.95 -17.12 14.39
N ARG A 24 12.73 -16.04 14.21
CA ARG A 24 13.75 -15.61 15.19
C ARG A 24 13.12 -15.17 16.51
N LEU A 25 12.05 -14.38 16.47
CA LEU A 25 11.33 -13.93 17.65
C LEU A 25 10.72 -15.09 18.45
N SER A 26 10.29 -16.15 17.74
CA SER A 26 9.80 -17.38 18.35
C SER A 26 10.92 -18.18 19.04
N ALA A 27 12.16 -18.10 18.54
CA ALA A 27 13.31 -18.78 19.16
C ALA A 27 13.85 -18.00 20.37
N GLN A 28 13.84 -16.67 20.30
CA GLN A 28 14.31 -15.78 21.36
C GLN A 28 13.45 -14.52 21.39
N HIS A 29 12.91 -14.19 22.57
CA HIS A 29 12.10 -12.99 22.73
C HIS A 29 12.99 -11.74 22.72
N ASP A 30 13.22 -11.21 21.53
CA ASP A 30 14.04 -10.03 21.27
C ASP A 30 13.15 -8.81 20.93
N PRO A 31 13.18 -7.74 21.75
CA PRO A 31 12.42 -6.53 21.49
C PRO A 31 12.88 -5.78 20.23
N GLU A 32 14.13 -5.93 19.79
CA GLU A 32 14.63 -5.31 18.56
C GLU A 32 14.01 -5.97 17.32
N VAL A 33 13.96 -7.30 17.30
CA VAL A 33 13.29 -8.09 16.25
C VAL A 33 11.81 -7.72 16.15
N ARG A 34 11.15 -7.50 17.30
CA ARG A 34 9.76 -7.04 17.31
C ARG A 34 9.61 -5.65 16.68
N ALA A 35 10.52 -4.72 16.97
CA ALA A 35 10.49 -3.39 16.36
C ALA A 35 10.71 -3.45 14.83
N GLU A 36 11.59 -4.35 14.37
CA GLU A 36 11.84 -4.58 12.95
C GLU A 36 10.62 -5.16 12.23
N ILE A 37 9.94 -6.13 12.82
CA ILE A 37 8.65 -6.65 12.31
C ILE A 37 7.64 -5.51 12.14
N HIS A 38 7.49 -4.65 13.15
CA HIS A 38 6.59 -3.49 13.08
C HIS A 38 6.99 -2.50 11.97
N ALA A 39 8.28 -2.29 11.74
CA ALA A 39 8.76 -1.45 10.66
C ALA A 39 8.46 -2.06 9.29
N ILE A 40 8.56 -3.38 9.14
CA ILE A 40 8.19 -4.08 7.91
C ILE A 40 6.67 -4.01 7.68
N ASP A 41 5.85 -4.23 8.71
CA ASP A 41 4.39 -4.11 8.58
C ASP A 41 3.98 -2.71 8.11
N ALA A 42 4.58 -1.64 8.66
CA ALA A 42 4.33 -0.27 8.21
C ALA A 42 4.73 -0.04 6.74
N LYS A 43 5.83 -0.64 6.28
CA LYS A 43 6.24 -0.57 4.86
C LYS A 43 5.27 -1.34 3.96
N LEU A 44 4.81 -2.51 4.40
CA LEU A 44 3.84 -3.32 3.67
C LEU A 44 2.52 -2.58 3.49
N ASP A 45 2.03 -1.88 4.52
CA ASP A 45 0.81 -1.07 4.42
C ASP A 45 0.93 0.01 3.33
N VAL A 46 2.05 0.73 3.29
CA VAL A 46 2.33 1.74 2.27
C VAL A 46 2.41 1.13 0.87
N LEU A 47 3.06 -0.03 0.71
CA LEU A 47 3.16 -0.72 -0.58
C LEU A 47 1.79 -1.22 -1.05
N TRP A 48 0.93 -1.70 -0.15
CA TRP A 48 -0.43 -2.09 -0.49
C TRP A 48 -1.31 -0.90 -0.87
N ASP A 49 -1.13 0.26 -0.22
CA ASP A 49 -1.76 1.52 -0.62
C ASP A 49 -1.31 1.94 -2.03
N GLU A 50 0.00 1.89 -2.31
CA GLU A 50 0.55 2.20 -3.63
C GLU A 50 0.03 1.22 -4.69
N HIS A 51 0.04 -0.09 -4.41
CA HIS A 51 -0.50 -1.13 -5.29
C HIS A 51 -1.97 -0.87 -5.63
N ARG A 52 -2.80 -0.55 -4.62
CA ARG A 52 -4.21 -0.20 -4.81
C ARG A 52 -4.37 1.08 -5.65
N ALA A 53 -3.54 2.10 -5.42
CA ALA A 53 -3.56 3.33 -6.19
C ALA A 53 -3.18 3.11 -7.67
N VAL A 54 -2.12 2.35 -7.94
CA VAL A 54 -1.68 2.01 -9.30
C VAL A 54 -2.74 1.17 -10.00
N ARG A 55 -3.31 0.15 -9.33
CA ARG A 55 -4.36 -0.69 -9.89
C ARG A 55 -5.64 0.10 -10.19
N ALA A 56 -6.01 1.05 -9.35
CA ALA A 56 -7.14 1.94 -9.60
C ALA A 56 -6.90 2.82 -10.83
N ARG A 57 -5.70 3.40 -10.98
CA ARG A 57 -5.35 4.20 -12.18
C ARG A 57 -5.36 3.36 -13.45
N LEU A 58 -4.87 2.12 -13.41
CA LEU A 58 -4.90 1.22 -14.56
C LEU A 58 -6.33 0.81 -14.95
N ARG A 59 -7.20 0.57 -13.96
CA ARG A 59 -8.58 0.12 -14.21
C ARG A 59 -9.52 1.26 -14.61
N PHE A 60 -9.35 2.45 -14.04
CA PHE A 60 -10.30 3.55 -14.18
C PHE A 60 -9.73 4.80 -14.87
N GLY A 61 -8.42 4.84 -15.18
CA GLY A 61 -7.72 6.05 -15.62
C GLY A 61 -7.35 6.97 -14.44
N ASP A 62 -6.75 8.13 -14.74
CA ASP A 62 -6.26 9.05 -13.70
C ASP A 62 -7.38 9.48 -12.73
N ARG A 63 -7.19 9.18 -11.45
CA ARG A 63 -8.10 9.50 -10.35
C ARG A 63 -8.45 10.99 -10.30
N GLU A 64 -7.55 11.86 -10.73
CA GLU A 64 -7.81 13.31 -10.82
C GLU A 64 -8.96 13.64 -11.78
N LYS A 65 -9.10 12.93 -12.91
CA LYS A 65 -10.20 13.15 -13.85
C LYS A 65 -11.55 12.68 -13.29
N ILE A 66 -11.54 11.63 -12.47
CA ILE A 66 -12.77 11.07 -11.86
C ILE A 66 -13.25 11.97 -10.71
N VAL A 67 -12.34 12.39 -9.82
CA VAL A 67 -12.68 13.30 -8.71
C VAL A 67 -13.01 14.71 -9.21
N ALA A 68 -12.33 15.21 -10.26
CA ALA A 68 -12.69 16.47 -10.89
C ALA A 68 -14.10 16.45 -11.48
N ARG A 69 -14.50 15.33 -12.12
CA ARG A 69 -15.87 15.16 -12.65
C ARG A 69 -16.92 15.14 -11.53
N ALA A 70 -16.66 14.38 -10.46
CA ALA A 70 -17.55 14.32 -9.30
C ALA A 70 -17.72 15.68 -8.60
N ARG A 71 -16.64 16.47 -8.48
CA ARG A 71 -16.70 17.83 -7.90
C ARG A 71 -17.38 18.87 -8.81
N VAL A 72 -17.34 18.67 -10.12
CA VAL A 72 -18.04 19.53 -11.10
C VAL A 72 -19.55 19.27 -11.07
N GLU A 73 -19.98 18.01 -10.93
CA GLU A 73 -21.41 17.66 -10.75
C GLU A 73 -21.99 18.19 -9.42
N GLU A 74 -21.23 18.11 -8.31
CA GLU A 74 -21.67 18.62 -7.00
C GLU A 74 -21.92 20.15 -6.96
N ARG A 75 -21.34 20.93 -7.88
CA ARG A 75 -21.58 22.39 -8.00
C ARG A 75 -22.81 22.73 -8.83
N LEU A 76 -23.19 21.88 -9.77
CA LEU A 76 -24.38 22.10 -10.61
C LEU A 76 -25.68 21.81 -9.84
N GLU A 77 -25.67 20.82 -8.95
CA GLU A 77 -26.84 20.49 -8.12
C GLU A 77 -27.13 21.53 -7.02
N ARG A 78 -26.15 22.32 -6.59
CA ARG A 78 -26.37 23.41 -5.62
C ARG A 78 -26.87 24.72 -6.25
N ALA A 79 -26.91 24.80 -7.58
CA ALA A 79 -27.33 25.99 -8.33
C ALA A 79 -28.65 25.79 -9.10
N ALA A 80 -29.32 24.65 -8.93
CA ALA A 80 -30.65 24.33 -9.45
C ALA A 80 -31.67 24.29 -8.30
#